data_AF-A0A2V9ZQX4-F1
#
_entry.id   AF-A0A2V9ZQX4-F1
#
_cell.length_a   1.000
_cell.length_b   1.000
_cell.length_c   1.000
_cell.angle_alpha   90.00
_cell.angle_beta   90.00
_cell.angle_gamma   90.00
#
_symmetry.space_group_name_H-M   'P 1'
#
loop_
_entity.id
_entity.type
_entity.pdbx_description
1 polymer ?
#
loop_
_entity_poly.entity_id
_entity_poly.type
_entity_poly.pdbx_seq_one_letter_code
_entity_poly.pdbx_strand_id
1 'polypeptide(L)'
;MKGRARSEAPVFVLGCGRSGTTLLYHMILSAGDFAVYRTESNAINLLEPRFGDLNVPRNREKLMDAWLDSKLFWESGLNAIQIRDKVLAQCRNGGDFLRIIMEEIARLQ
;
A
#
# COMPACT_ATOMS: atom_id res chain seq x y z
N MET A 1 -18.76 12.42 -13.92
CA MET A 1 -17.71 11.49 -13.44
C MET A 1 -18.26 10.75 -12.22
N LYS A 2 -18.31 9.41 -12.24
CA LYS A 2 -18.73 8.63 -11.07
C LYS A 2 -17.63 8.77 -10.02
N GLY A 3 -17.91 9.45 -8.91
CA GLY A 3 -16.96 9.58 -7.81
C GLY A 3 -16.61 8.20 -7.25
N ARG A 4 -15.35 7.98 -6.89
CA ARG A 4 -14.88 6.74 -6.27
C ARG A 4 -15.64 6.49 -4.96
N ALA A 5 -15.98 5.24 -4.66
CA ALA A 5 -16.69 4.91 -3.41
C ALA A 5 -15.82 5.29 -2.19
N ARG A 6 -16.42 5.74 -1.09
CA ARG A 6 -15.66 6.11 0.13
C ARG A 6 -14.80 4.95 0.66
N SER A 7 -15.23 3.71 0.45
CA SER A 7 -14.47 2.50 0.76
C SER A 7 -13.16 2.36 -0.02
N GLU A 8 -13.02 3.05 -1.16
CA GLU A 8 -11.80 3.06 -1.97
C GLU A 8 -10.94 4.32 -1.74
N ALA A 9 -11.24 5.11 -0.70
CA ALA A 9 -10.53 6.32 -0.35
C ALA A 9 -9.88 6.17 1.04
N PRO A 10 -8.82 5.35 1.16
CA PRO A 10 -8.15 5.13 2.44
C PRO A 10 -7.50 6.42 2.95
N VAL A 11 -7.55 6.61 4.27
CA VAL A 11 -6.81 7.67 4.97
C VAL A 11 -5.46 7.10 5.36
N PHE A 12 -4.39 7.61 4.76
CA PHE A 12 -3.02 7.27 5.14
C PHE A 12 -2.49 8.29 6.13
N VAL A 13 -1.98 7.81 7.26
CA VAL A 13 -1.26 8.64 8.22
C VAL A 13 0.23 8.49 7.95
N LEU A 14 0.86 9.57 7.53
CA LEU A 14 2.30 9.66 7.27
C LEU A 14 2.90 10.63 8.27
N GLY A 15 4.12 10.34 8.73
CA GLY A 15 4.92 11.38 9.38
C GLY A 15 6.37 10.99 9.51
N CYS A 16 7.17 11.93 9.99
CA CYS A 16 8.61 11.76 10.13
C CYS A 16 8.94 11.00 11.42
N GLY A 17 10.08 10.32 11.44
CA GLY A 17 10.57 9.65 12.64
C GLY A 17 10.61 10.61 13.83
N ARG A 18 10.12 10.15 15.00
CA ARG A 18 10.01 10.92 16.27
C ARG A 18 8.95 12.03 16.30
N SER A 19 7.98 12.04 15.39
CA SER A 19 6.83 12.98 15.43
C SER A 19 5.62 12.51 16.23
N GLY A 20 5.70 11.35 16.87
CA GLY A 20 4.56 10.74 17.57
C GLY A 20 3.62 9.93 16.68
N THR A 21 3.98 9.69 15.41
CA THR A 21 3.23 8.83 14.47
C THR A 21 3.03 7.41 14.98
N THR A 22 3.99 6.84 15.72
CA THR A 22 3.85 5.52 16.35
C THR A 22 2.76 5.51 17.42
N LEU A 23 2.67 6.56 18.23
CA LEU A 23 1.60 6.69 19.23
C LEU A 23 0.25 6.84 18.54
N LEU A 24 0.16 7.67 17.50
CA LEU A 24 -1.05 7.82 16.68
C LEU A 24 -1.48 6.51 16.02
N TYR A 25 -0.54 5.74 15.49
CA TYR A 25 -0.78 4.41 14.94
C TYR A 25 -1.41 3.47 15.99
N HIS A 26 -0.84 3.40 17.19
CA HIS A 26 -1.39 2.56 18.25
C HIS A 26 -2.78 3.01 18.72
N MET A 27 -3.04 4.33 18.79
CA MET A 27 -4.36 4.86 19.12
C MET A 27 -5.42 4.48 18.08
N ILE A 28 -5.07 4.59 16.79
CA ILE A 28 -5.96 4.20 15.68
C ILE A 28 -6.23 2.69 15.71
N LEU A 29 -5.21 1.86 15.88
CA LEU A 29 -5.41 0.41 16.00
C LEU A 29 -6.29 0.00 17.19
N SER A 30 -6.19 0.73 18.31
CA SER A 30 -6.98 0.47 19.50
C SER A 30 -8.47 0.79 19.30
N ALA A 31 -8.81 1.60 18.29
CA ALA A 31 -10.20 1.90 17.95
C ALA A 31 -10.90 0.76 17.17
N GLY A 32 -10.15 -0.22 16.64
CA GLY A 32 -10.69 -1.30 15.79
C GLY A 32 -10.89 -0.91 14.32
N ASP A 33 -11.12 -1.88 13.44
CA ASP A 33 -11.42 -1.72 11.99
C ASP A 33 -10.30 -1.15 11.10
N PHE A 34 -9.03 -1.20 11.54
CA PHE A 34 -7.89 -0.78 10.73
C PHE A 34 -6.95 -1.94 10.39
N ALA A 35 -6.42 -1.95 9.16
CA ALA A 35 -5.39 -2.90 8.74
C ALA A 35 -4.12 -2.72 9.57
N VAL A 36 -3.71 -3.76 10.30
CA VAL A 36 -2.46 -3.74 11.06
C VAL A 36 -1.30 -3.99 10.11
N TYR A 37 -0.68 -2.91 9.63
CA TYR A 37 0.58 -2.97 8.87
C TYR A 37 1.70 -2.35 9.70
N ARG A 38 2.62 -3.19 10.21
CA ARG A 38 3.66 -2.79 11.18
C ARG A 38 4.98 -2.35 10.54
N THR A 39 4.98 -2.15 9.22
CA THR A 39 6.19 -1.78 8.49
C THR A 39 6.04 -0.35 7.96
N GLU A 40 7.09 0.45 8.09
CA GLU A 40 7.13 1.77 7.48
C GLU A 40 7.26 1.61 5.97
N SER A 41 6.13 1.62 5.27
CA SER A 41 6.11 1.70 3.82
C SER A 41 6.55 3.10 3.40
N ASN A 42 7.86 3.30 3.19
CA ASN A 42 8.41 4.40 2.39
C ASN A 42 7.90 4.40 0.92
N ALA A 43 6.83 3.67 0.63
CA ALA A 43 6.23 3.49 -0.69
C ALA A 43 5.88 4.84 -1.33
N ILE A 44 5.25 5.78 -0.63
CA ILE A 44 4.88 7.06 -1.26
C ILE A 44 6.11 7.86 -1.71
N ASN A 45 7.17 7.87 -0.91
CA ASN A 45 8.40 8.60 -1.24
C ASN A 45 9.30 7.87 -2.25
N LEU A 46 9.23 6.54 -2.33
CA LEU A 46 10.08 5.75 -3.22
C LEU A 46 9.44 5.41 -4.56
N LEU A 47 8.10 5.30 -4.66
CA LEU A 47 7.50 4.64 -5.81
C LEU A 47 7.47 5.50 -7.09
N GLU A 48 7.03 6.76 -7.01
CA GLU A 48 6.95 7.61 -8.21
C GLU A 48 8.34 7.99 -8.79
N PRO A 49 9.35 8.37 -7.98
CA PRO A 49 10.67 8.69 -8.52
C PRO A 49 11.42 7.46 -9.06
N ARG A 50 11.18 6.27 -8.48
CA ARG A 50 11.95 5.05 -8.80
C ARG A 50 11.38 4.26 -9.97
N PHE A 51 10.06 4.23 -10.13
CA PHE A 51 9.38 3.41 -11.14
C PHE A 51 8.69 4.23 -12.23
N GLY A 52 8.55 5.55 -12.06
CA GLY A 52 7.94 6.45 -13.03
C GLY A 52 6.41 6.37 -13.05
N ASP A 53 5.81 6.75 -14.17
CA ASP A 53 4.35 6.76 -14.33
C ASP A 53 3.77 5.34 -14.28
N LEU A 54 2.93 5.07 -13.28
CA LEU A 54 2.27 3.79 -13.06
C LEU A 54 1.06 3.57 -13.97
N ASN A 55 0.65 4.54 -14.80
CA ASN A 55 -0.27 4.26 -15.91
C ASN A 55 0.39 3.39 -16.99
N VAL A 56 1.73 3.37 -17.06
CA VAL A 56 2.48 2.53 -18.00
C VAL A 56 2.55 1.09 -17.46
N PRO A 57 2.05 0.07 -18.19
CA PRO A 57 2.07 -1.33 -17.73
C PRO A 57 3.46 -1.82 -17.32
N ARG A 58 4.48 -1.52 -18.12
CA ARG A 58 5.87 -1.92 -17.86
C ARG A 58 6.41 -1.37 -16.53
N ASN A 59 6.00 -0.17 -16.14
CA ASN A 59 6.44 0.44 -14.88
C ASN A 59 5.79 -0.25 -13.68
N ARG A 60 4.52 -0.68 -13.81
CA ARG A 60 3.83 -1.48 -12.79
C ARG A 60 4.42 -2.87 -12.64
N GLU A 61 4.86 -3.50 -13.73
CA GLU A 61 5.56 -4.78 -13.65
C GLU A 61 6.88 -4.64 -12.88
N LYS A 62 7.70 -3.64 -13.22
CA LYS A 62 8.95 -3.35 -12.48
C LYS A 62 8.72 -3.07 -11.00
N LEU A 63 7.67 -2.32 -10.68
CA LEU A 63 7.22 -2.07 -9.32
C LEU A 63 6.92 -3.39 -8.59
N MET A 64 6.13 -4.26 -9.23
CA MET A 64 5.75 -5.55 -8.66
C MET A 64 6.96 -6.47 -8.47
N ASP A 65 7.86 -6.54 -9.45
CA ASP A 65 9.09 -7.34 -9.34
C ASP A 65 9.92 -6.88 -8.14
N ALA A 66 10.14 -5.57 -8.00
CA ALA A 66 10.93 -5.01 -6.91
C ALA A 66 10.24 -5.14 -5.54
N TRP A 67 8.91 -5.03 -5.48
CA TRP A 67 8.18 -5.17 -4.23
C TRP A 67 8.08 -6.62 -3.76
N LEU A 68 7.87 -7.58 -4.68
CA LEU A 68 7.82 -9.01 -4.35
C LEU A 68 9.18 -9.55 -3.86
N ASP A 69 10.29 -8.95 -4.30
CA ASP A 69 11.62 -9.27 -3.78
C ASP A 69 11.94 -8.56 -2.43
N SER A 70 11.09 -7.63 -2.01
CA SER A 70 11.33 -6.85 -0.80
C SER A 70 10.89 -7.58 0.47
N LYS A 71 11.58 -7.30 1.58
CA LYS A 71 11.19 -7.76 2.92
C LYS A 71 9.74 -7.38 3.29
N LEU A 72 9.23 -6.26 2.76
CA LEU A 72 7.86 -5.78 3.00
C LEU A 72 6.81 -6.77 2.47
N PHE A 73 7.06 -7.40 1.31
CA PHE A 73 6.17 -8.43 0.79
C PHE A 73 6.19 -9.68 1.68
N TRP A 74 7.37 -10.15 2.06
CA TRP A 74 7.53 -11.32 2.92
C TRP A 74 6.82 -11.19 4.27
N GLU A 75 6.84 -9.99 4.86
CA GLU A 75 6.15 -9.71 6.12
C GLU A 75 4.64 -9.44 5.96
N SER A 76 4.15 -9.22 4.74
CA SER A 76 2.73 -8.94 4.47
C SER A 76 1.82 -10.17 4.53
N GLY A 77 2.37 -11.38 4.31
CA GLY A 77 1.59 -12.62 4.23
C GLY A 77 0.71 -12.76 2.98
N LEU A 78 0.81 -11.83 2.02
CA LEU A 78 -0.01 -11.82 0.80
C LEU A 78 0.43 -12.89 -0.21
N ASN A 79 -0.52 -13.38 -1.01
CA ASN A 79 -0.22 -14.27 -2.13
C ASN A 79 0.32 -13.46 -3.33
N ALA A 80 1.54 -13.81 -3.78
CA ALA A 80 2.25 -13.09 -4.85
C ALA A 80 1.48 -12.99 -6.16
N ILE A 81 0.79 -14.05 -6.58
CA ILE A 81 0.07 -14.10 -7.86
C ILE A 81 -1.17 -13.22 -7.77
N GLN A 82 -1.96 -13.40 -6.71
CA GLN A 82 -3.21 -12.67 -6.53
C GLN A 82 -2.98 -11.16 -6.39
N ILE A 83 -1.97 -10.75 -5.60
CA ILE A 83 -1.67 -9.33 -5.42
C ILE A 83 -1.10 -8.71 -6.70
N ARG A 84 -0.26 -9.45 -7.45
CA ARG A 84 0.25 -8.98 -8.75
C ARG A 84 -0.89 -8.71 -9.73
N ASP A 85 -1.83 -9.64 -9.88
CA ASP A 85 -2.96 -9.47 -10.79
C ASP A 85 -3.81 -8.24 -10.42
N LYS A 86 -4.08 -8.04 -9.13
CA LYS A 86 -4.83 -6.87 -8.63
C LYS A 86 -4.10 -5.55 -8.90
N VAL A 87 -2.79 -5.49 -8.63
CA VAL A 87 -2.00 -4.28 -8.87
C VAL A 87 -1.90 -3.97 -10.36
N LEU A 88 -1.62 -4.96 -11.21
CA LEU A 88 -1.55 -4.76 -12.66
C LEU A 88 -2.89 -4.35 -13.27
N ALA A 89 -4.02 -4.78 -12.69
CA ALA A 89 -5.35 -4.40 -13.17
C ALA A 89 -5.78 -3.00 -12.70
N GLN A 90 -5.49 -2.62 -11.46
CA GLN A 90 -6.16 -1.49 -10.79
C GLN A 90 -5.24 -0.33 -10.40
N CYS A 91 -3.93 -0.53 -10.33
CA CYS A 91 -3.00 0.50 -9.87
C CYS A 91 -2.75 1.55 -10.97
N ARG A 92 -2.88 2.83 -10.62
CA ARG A 92 -2.55 3.98 -11.49
C ARG A 92 -1.56 4.96 -10.86
N ASN A 93 -1.37 4.90 -9.55
CA ASN A 93 -0.46 5.75 -8.78
C ASN A 93 -0.05 5.07 -7.46
N GLY A 94 0.88 5.67 -6.71
CA GLY A 94 1.36 5.11 -5.44
C GLY A 94 0.26 4.95 -4.37
N GLY A 95 -0.76 5.81 -4.40
CA GLY A 95 -1.92 5.70 -3.50
C GLY A 95 -2.78 4.48 -3.81
N ASP A 96 -3.03 4.18 -5.08
CA ASP A 96 -3.73 2.95 -5.49
C ASP A 96 -2.97 1.70 -5.09
N PHE A 97 -1.64 1.70 -5.26
CA PHE A 97 -0.78 0.60 -4.87
C PHE A 97 -0.92 0.29 -3.38
N LEU A 98 -0.79 1.32 -2.54
CA LEU A 98 -0.95 1.17 -1.10
C LEU A 98 -2.37 0.75 -0.72
N ARG A 99 -3.40 1.32 -1.32
CA ARG A 99 -4.80 0.93 -1.09
C ARG A 99 -4.98 -0.56 -1.33
N ILE A 100 -4.55 -1.05 -2.50
CA ILE A 100 -4.71 -2.46 -2.90
C ILE A 100 -4.00 -3.37 -1.90
N ILE A 101 -2.76 -3.08 -1.52
CA ILE A 101 -2.01 -3.89 -0.55
C ILE A 101 -2.70 -3.88 0.82
N MET A 102 -3.08 -2.70 1.31
CA MET A 102 -3.69 -2.58 2.64
C MET A 102 -5.07 -3.24 2.71
N GLU A 103 -5.88 -3.15 1.65
CA GLU A 103 -7.15 -3.86 1.56
C GLU A 103 -6.96 -5.38 1.63
N GLU A 104 -5.96 -5.91 0.94
CA GLU A 104 -5.70 -7.35 0.96
C GLU A 104 -5.13 -7.81 2.30
N ILE A 105 -4.28 -7.00 2.94
CA ILE A 105 -3.78 -7.28 4.30
C ILE A 105 -4.93 -7.25 5.31
N ALA A 106 -5.84 -6.28 5.20
CA ALA A 106 -7.03 -6.22 6.04
C ALA A 106 -7.92 -7.47 5.89
N ARG A 107 -8.05 -8.01 4.67
CA ARG A 107 -8.83 -9.24 4.43
C ARG A 107 -8.22 -10.51 5.03
N LEU A 108 -6.92 -10.49 5.37
CA LEU A 108 -6.25 -11.59 6.06
C LEU A 108 -6.47 -11.56 7.59
N GLN A 109 -7.03 -10.48 8.13
CA GLN A 109 -7.24 -10.23 9.55
C GLN A 109 -8.72 -10.37 9.91
#